data_AF-Q108V3-F1
#
_entry.id   AF-Q108V3-F1
#
_cell.length_a   1.000
_cell.length_b   1.000
_cell.length_c   1.000
_cell.angle_alpha   90.00
_cell.angle_beta   90.00
_cell.angle_gamma   90.00
#
_symmetry.space_group_name_H-M   'P 1'
#
loop_
_entity.id
_entity.type
_entity.pdbx_description
1 polymer ?
#
loop_
_entity_poly.entity_id
_entity_poly.type
_entity_poly.pdbx_seq_one_letter_code
_entity_poly.pdbx_strand_id
1 'polypeptide(L)'
;MAAVVRGVLNGIREKGLSNFLRHARDEGYFKCLLDGNLLQTKIHNIGATLVGVDKFGNKYYEKLHDTQYGRHRWVEYAEKGRYNASQVPPEWHGWLHHITDSTGDEATTGAEC
;
A
#
# COMPACT_ATOMS: atom_id res chain seq x y z
N MET A 1 14.64 -11.86 -26.04
CA MET A 1 15.06 -10.50 -25.60
C MET A 1 14.77 -9.39 -26.63
N ALA A 2 15.16 -9.53 -27.91
CA ALA A 2 14.98 -8.46 -28.90
C ALA A 2 13.51 -8.11 -29.26
N ALA A 3 12.59 -9.07 -29.17
CA ALA A 3 11.17 -8.84 -29.48
C ALA A 3 10.45 -7.98 -28.44
N VAL A 4 10.77 -8.18 -27.15
CA VAL A 4 10.21 -7.40 -26.04
C VAL A 4 10.69 -5.95 -26.12
N VAL A 5 11.97 -5.75 -26.43
CA VAL A 5 12.57 -4.41 -26.61
C VAL A 5 11.91 -3.65 -27.76
N ARG A 6 11.64 -4.33 -28.90
CA ARG A 6 10.92 -3.71 -30.03
C ARG A 6 9.46 -3.40 -29.70
N GLY A 7 8.78 -4.26 -28.94
CA GLY A 7 7.42 -4.02 -28.46
C GLY A 7 7.32 -2.80 -27.54
N VAL A 8 8.29 -2.64 -26.62
CA VAL A 8 8.41 -1.47 -25.75
C VAL A 8 8.72 -0.21 -26.57
N LEU A 9 9.62 -0.28 -27.55
CA LEU A 9 9.96 0.86 -28.41
C LEU A 9 8.77 1.33 -29.25
N ASN A 10 8.03 0.39 -29.84
CA ASN A 10 6.84 0.70 -30.66
C ASN A 10 5.70 1.24 -29.79
N GLY A 11 5.53 0.74 -28.57
CA GLY A 11 4.57 1.29 -27.60
C GLY A 11 4.90 2.71 -27.15
N ILE A 12 6.19 3.05 -26.98
CA ILE A 12 6.65 4.41 -26.67
C ILE A 12 6.41 5.36 -27.84
N ARG A 13 6.56 4.86 -29.08
CA ARG A 13 6.37 5.63 -30.31
C ARG A 13 4.89 5.87 -30.65
N GLU A 14 3.99 4.93 -30.32
CA GLU A 14 2.55 5.06 -30.56
C GLU A 14 1.83 5.88 -29.48
N LYS A 15 2.19 5.71 -28.20
CA LYS A 15 1.50 6.40 -27.09
C LYS A 15 2.14 7.74 -26.73
N GLY A 16 3.33 8.02 -27.25
CA GLY A 16 4.12 9.20 -26.93
C GLY A 16 4.71 9.10 -25.51
N LEU A 17 6.02 9.32 -25.39
CA LEU A 17 6.74 9.32 -24.10
C LEU A 17 6.06 10.24 -23.06
N SER A 18 5.45 11.34 -23.52
CA SER A 18 4.73 12.29 -22.68
C SER A 18 3.48 11.70 -22.04
N ASN A 19 2.71 10.86 -22.74
CA ASN A 19 1.49 10.25 -22.19
C ASN A 19 1.82 9.07 -21.27
N PHE A 20 2.92 8.36 -21.53
CA PHE A 20 3.48 7.35 -20.62
C PHE A 20 4.09 7.98 -19.34
N LEU A 21 4.86 9.07 -19.48
CA LEU A 21 5.36 9.86 -18.34
C LEU A 21 4.21 10.50 -17.55
N ARG A 22 3.14 10.93 -18.22
CA ARG A 22 1.91 11.42 -17.57
C ARG A 22 1.19 10.30 -16.83
N HIS A 23 1.04 9.11 -17.43
CA HIS A 23 0.51 7.94 -16.74
C HIS A 23 1.35 7.53 -15.53
N ALA A 24 2.67 7.49 -15.65
CA ALA A 24 3.56 7.17 -14.53
C ALA A 24 3.56 8.25 -13.43
N ARG A 25 3.29 9.51 -13.80
CA ARG A 25 3.07 10.63 -12.86
C ARG A 25 1.72 10.51 -12.16
N ASP A 26 0.64 10.24 -12.89
CA ASP A 26 -0.73 10.14 -12.36
C ASP A 26 -0.95 8.88 -11.53
N GLU A 27 -0.27 7.77 -11.85
CA GLU A 27 -0.27 6.54 -11.05
C GLU A 27 0.51 6.68 -9.72
N GLY A 28 1.10 7.86 -9.47
CA GLY A 28 1.67 8.22 -8.17
C GLY A 28 3.01 7.54 -7.85
N TYR A 29 3.65 6.89 -8.82
CA TYR A 29 5.00 6.32 -8.65
C TYR A 29 6.05 7.41 -8.43
N PHE A 30 5.93 8.53 -9.15
CA PHE A 30 6.80 9.70 -8.92
C PHE A 30 6.57 10.35 -7.54
N LYS A 31 5.34 10.28 -7.01
CA LYS A 31 5.05 10.82 -5.69
C LYS A 31 5.67 9.96 -4.58
N CYS A 32 5.71 8.64 -4.76
CA CYS A 32 6.41 7.72 -3.85
C CYS A 32 7.91 7.99 -3.73
N LEU A 33 8.53 8.55 -4.78
CA LEU A 33 9.95 8.93 -4.79
C LEU A 33 10.24 10.22 -4.01
N LEU A 34 9.28 11.16 -3.97
CA LEU A 34 9.40 12.41 -3.23
C LEU A 34 8.93 12.30 -1.77
N ASP A 35 8.08 11.31 -1.46
CA ASP A 35 7.55 11.07 -0.12
C ASP A 35 8.33 9.93 0.56
N GLY A 36 9.37 10.29 1.33
CA GLY A 36 10.28 9.34 1.97
C GLY A 36 9.59 8.32 2.89
N ASN A 37 8.45 8.69 3.50
CA ASN A 37 7.67 7.79 4.35
C ASN A 37 6.99 6.67 3.55
N LEU A 38 6.58 6.96 2.32
CA LEU A 38 5.95 5.97 1.44
C LEU A 38 6.99 5.00 0.85
N LEU A 39 8.19 5.50 0.58
CA LEU A 39 9.33 4.69 0.17
C LEU A 39 9.77 3.73 1.28
N GLN A 40 9.80 4.21 2.53
CA GLN A 40 10.11 3.37 3.68
C GLN A 40 9.06 2.26 3.87
N THR A 41 7.77 2.55 3.80
CA THR A 41 6.71 1.53 3.90
C THR A 41 6.76 0.51 2.77
N LYS A 42 7.11 0.93 1.53
CA LYS A 42 7.33 0.00 0.41
C LYS A 42 8.53 -0.93 0.63
N ILE A 43 9.62 -0.45 1.24
CA ILE A 43 10.77 -1.30 1.59
C ILE A 43 10.38 -2.32 2.68
N HIS A 44 9.60 -1.89 3.69
CA HIS A 44 9.11 -2.80 4.74
C HIS A 44 8.11 -3.85 4.21
N ASN A 45 7.42 -3.57 3.10
CA ASN A 45 6.51 -4.50 2.42
C ASN A 45 7.26 -5.68 1.77
N ILE A 46 8.58 -5.58 1.55
CA ILE A 46 9.39 -6.70 1.06
C ILE A 46 9.49 -7.76 2.18
N GLY A 47 8.63 -8.77 2.10
CA GLY A 47 8.53 -9.87 3.07
C GLY A 47 7.44 -9.70 4.13
N ALA A 48 6.46 -8.84 3.90
CA ALA A 48 5.28 -8.71 4.75
C ALA A 48 4.09 -9.52 4.21
N THR A 49 3.27 -10.02 5.11
CA THR A 49 2.01 -10.71 4.79
C THR A 49 0.87 -9.69 4.75
N LEU A 50 0.08 -9.71 3.68
CA LEU A 50 -1.15 -8.92 3.60
C LEU A 50 -2.22 -9.59 4.48
N VAL A 51 -2.69 -8.87 5.51
CA VAL A 51 -3.71 -9.37 6.44
C VAL A 51 -5.11 -9.08 5.90
N GLY A 52 -5.34 -7.84 5.43
CA GLY A 52 -6.65 -7.43 4.94
C GLY A 52 -6.64 -6.07 4.24
N VAL A 53 -7.78 -5.73 3.68
CA VAL A 53 -8.02 -4.47 2.98
C VAL A 53 -9.34 -3.90 3.46
N ASP A 54 -9.33 -2.65 3.93
CA ASP A 54 -10.57 -2.00 4.36
C ASP A 54 -11.42 -1.48 3.19
N LYS A 55 -12.62 -1.00 3.53
CA LYS A 55 -13.59 -0.41 2.58
C LYS A 55 -13.08 0.85 1.87
N PHE A 56 -12.11 1.54 2.46
CA PHE A 56 -11.46 2.72 1.88
C PHE A 56 -10.28 2.36 0.97
N GLY A 57 -9.92 1.07 0.92
CA GLY A 57 -8.82 0.53 0.14
C GLY A 57 -7.46 0.56 0.84
N ASN A 58 -7.40 0.91 2.13
CA ASN A 58 -6.16 0.84 2.89
C ASN A 58 -5.80 -0.62 3.13
N LYS A 59 -4.50 -0.93 3.00
CA LYS A 59 -3.99 -2.29 3.10
C LYS A 59 -3.22 -2.46 4.38
N TYR A 60 -3.53 -3.52 5.12
CA TYR A 60 -2.91 -3.82 6.41
C TYR A 60 -1.92 -4.96 6.24
N TYR A 61 -0.70 -4.73 6.69
CA TYR A 61 0.40 -5.66 6.56
C TYR A 61 0.93 -6.06 7.93
N GLU A 62 1.32 -7.32 8.03
CA GLU A 62 1.95 -7.87 9.21
C GLU A 62 3.23 -8.65 8.86
N LYS A 63 4.25 -8.51 9.69
CA LYS A 63 5.53 -9.21 9.55
C LYS A 63 5.99 -9.75 10.91
N LEU A 64 5.67 -11.02 11.18
CA LEU A 64 6.03 -11.72 12.42
C LEU A 64 7.52 -12.06 12.52
N HIS A 65 8.19 -12.30 11.38
CA HIS A 65 9.59 -12.72 11.34
C HIS A 65 10.53 -11.56 10.98
N ASP A 66 11.68 -11.49 11.64
CA ASP A 66 12.78 -10.55 11.38
C ASP A 66 12.47 -9.05 11.55
N THR A 67 11.47 -8.68 12.37
CA THR A 67 11.12 -7.27 12.62
C THR A 67 11.12 -6.95 14.13
N GLN A 68 11.57 -5.75 14.48
CA GLN A 68 11.56 -5.27 15.87
C GLN A 68 10.13 -5.22 16.43
N TYR A 69 9.96 -5.64 17.68
CA TYR A 69 8.68 -5.59 18.38
C TYR A 69 8.07 -4.17 18.32
N GLY A 70 6.78 -4.07 18.01
CA GLY A 70 6.07 -2.81 17.77
C GLY A 70 6.16 -2.23 16.34
N ARG A 71 7.00 -2.77 15.43
CA ARG A 71 7.02 -2.37 14.00
C ARG A 71 6.52 -3.47 13.06
N HIS A 72 5.95 -4.52 13.61
CA HIS A 72 5.49 -5.70 12.86
C HIS A 72 4.14 -5.47 12.16
N ARG A 73 3.35 -4.47 12.57
CA ARG A 73 2.07 -4.11 11.93
C ARG A 73 2.16 -2.69 11.36
N TRP A 74 1.67 -2.49 10.16
CA TRP A 74 1.53 -1.16 9.56
C TRP A 74 0.41 -1.13 8.52
N VAL A 75 0.02 0.09 8.16
CA VAL A 75 -1.01 0.36 7.14
C VAL A 75 -0.38 1.08 5.94
N GLU A 76 -0.74 0.63 4.74
CA GLU A 76 -0.48 1.34 3.48
C GLU A 76 -1.80 2.01 3.06
N TYR A 77 -1.87 3.33 3.17
CA TYR A 77 -3.03 4.10 2.75
C TYR A 77 -3.24 4.04 1.23
N ALA A 78 -4.49 3.92 0.80
CA ALA A 78 -4.83 3.98 -0.63
C ALA A 78 -4.51 5.36 -1.22
N GLU A 79 -4.81 6.42 -0.46
CA GLU A 79 -4.58 7.79 -0.88
C GLU A 79 -3.14 8.23 -0.61
N LYS A 80 -2.28 8.11 -1.63
CA LYS A 80 -0.89 8.62 -1.60
C LYS A 80 -0.80 10.15 -1.55
N GLY A 81 -1.93 10.84 -1.71
CA GLY A 81 -2.09 12.29 -1.84
C GLY A 81 -2.02 13.05 -0.52
N ARG A 82 -2.98 12.78 0.35
CA ARG A 82 -3.13 13.40 1.68
C ARG A 82 -3.49 12.30 2.68
N TYR A 83 -2.56 11.40 2.95
CA TYR A 83 -2.79 10.36 3.95
C TYR A 83 -2.97 11.01 5.33
N ASN A 84 -3.97 10.56 6.07
CA ASN A 84 -4.23 10.99 7.44
C ASN A 84 -4.45 9.77 8.32
N ALA A 85 -3.86 9.76 9.52
CA ALA A 85 -4.02 8.70 10.50
C ALA A 85 -5.50 8.45 10.87
N SER A 86 -6.34 9.49 10.79
CA SER A 86 -7.78 9.38 11.05
C SER A 86 -8.58 8.64 9.96
N GLN A 87 -7.95 8.25 8.84
CA GLN A 87 -8.62 7.47 7.78
C GLN A 87 -8.73 5.97 8.12
N VAL A 88 -8.05 5.50 9.16
CA VAL A 88 -8.15 4.12 9.62
C VAL A 88 -9.48 3.91 10.35
N PRO A 89 -10.33 2.97 9.91
CA PRO A 89 -11.59 2.66 10.61
C PRO A 89 -11.33 2.08 12.01
N PRO A 90 -12.29 2.18 12.94
CA PRO A 90 -12.11 1.77 14.33
C PRO A 90 -11.80 0.28 14.49
N GLU A 91 -12.33 -0.56 13.60
CA GLU A 91 -12.08 -2.01 13.55
C GLU A 91 -10.58 -2.32 13.34
N TRP A 92 -9.92 -1.58 12.45
CA TRP A 92 -8.50 -1.74 12.14
C TRP A 92 -7.60 -0.93 13.09
N HIS A 93 -8.12 0.12 13.74
CA HIS A 93 -7.37 0.93 14.70
C HIS A 93 -6.96 0.11 15.93
N GLY A 94 -7.83 -0.77 16.45
CA GLY A 94 -7.51 -1.63 17.59
C GLY A 94 -6.36 -2.60 17.28
N TRP A 95 -6.41 -3.24 16.11
CA TRP A 95 -5.39 -4.17 15.65
C TRP A 95 -4.03 -3.50 15.39
N LEU A 96 -4.05 -2.32 14.77
CA LEU A 96 -2.85 -1.53 14.46
C LEU A 96 -2.11 -1.06 15.73
N HIS A 97 -2.86 -0.73 16.79
CA HIS A 97 -2.31 -0.26 18.07
C HIS A 97 -2.05 -1.38 19.09
N HIS A 98 -2.09 -2.64 18.68
CA HIS A 98 -1.91 -3.80 19.58
C HIS A 98 -2.88 -3.84 20.76
N ILE A 99 -4.08 -3.26 20.60
CA ILE A 99 -5.14 -3.30 21.61
C ILE A 99 -5.90 -4.63 21.54
N THR A 100 -6.08 -5.14 20.32
CA THR A 100 -6.70 -6.44 20.04
C THR A 100 -5.90 -7.20 18.99
N ASP A 101 -5.96 -8.52 19.05
CA ASP A 101 -5.43 -9.42 18.02
C ASP A 101 -6.48 -9.80 16.97
N SER A 102 -7.76 -9.49 17.21
CA SER A 102 -8.81 -9.63 16.21
C SER A 102 -8.54 -8.72 15.03
N THR A 103 -8.58 -9.29 13.83
CA THR A 103 -8.45 -8.51 12.59
C THR A 103 -9.68 -7.65 12.37
N GLY A 104 -9.56 -6.58 11.56
CA GLY A 104 -10.69 -5.69 11.30
C GLY A 104 -11.90 -6.41 10.72
N ASP A 105 -11.67 -7.41 9.86
CA ASP A 105 -12.72 -8.22 9.23
C ASP A 105 -13.49 -9.10 10.24
N GLU A 106 -12.79 -9.63 11.24
CA GLU A 106 -13.39 -10.39 12.34
C GLU A 106 -14.16 -9.48 13.29
N ALA A 107 -13.66 -8.27 13.55
CA ALA A 107 -14.31 -7.28 14.40
C ALA A 107 -15.61 -6.74 13.78
N THR A 108 -15.68 -6.55 12.45
CA THR A 108 -16.92 -6.16 11.78
C THR A 108 -18.00 -7.24 11.93
N THR A 109 -17.61 -8.51 11.84
CA THR A 109 -18.54 -9.67 11.92
C THR A 109 -19.08 -9.87 13.34
N GLY A 110 -18.31 -9.53 14.38
CA GLY A 110 -18.74 -9.65 15.78
C GLY A 110 -19.69 -8.54 16.26
N ALA A 111 -19.84 -7.44 15.51
CA ALA A 111 -20.65 -6.29 15.90
C ALA A 111 -22.14 -6.38 15.50
N GLU A 112 -22.56 -7.44 14.80
CA GLU A 112 -23.95 -7.68 14.40
C GLU A 112 -24.78 -8.45 15.45
N CYS A 113 -24.33 -8.50 16.72
CA CYS A 113 -25.05 -9.16 17.82
C CYS A 113 -26.02 -8.24 18.57
#